data_AF-A0A1V4ZAF1-F1
#
_entry.id   AF-A0A1V4ZAF1-F1
#
_cell.length_a   1.000
_cell.length_b   1.000
_cell.length_c   1.000
_cell.angle_alpha   90.00
_cell.angle_beta   90.00
_cell.angle_gamma   90.00
#
_symmetry.space_group_name_H-M   'P 1'
#
loop_
_entity.id
_entity.type
_entity.pdbx_description
1 polymer ?
#
loop_
_entity_poly.entity_id
_entity_poly.type
_entity_poly.pdbx_seq_one_letter_code
_entity_poly.pdbx_strand_id
1 'polypeptide(L)'
;MAVTRPLSVFETYQRSIKGSKLDEKEWDYKVIPQNATSMKEKYRLHFGKEFIPTDNSTKERLFLAGLEMLVMTGIYNADTHRVVKVTEEEVRECLKKAPRSLIMGSGKDAADFSARKGNSKKKPVIQGGPTGAPVSEEMFIPLIQSFAQEAMVDTIVSGVMQTIDGMTVQTNTPWEIKATQAEIRAIREACRRAGRPGMGI
;
A
#
# COMPACT_ATOMS: atom_id res chain seq x y z
N MET A 1 10.21 0.90 -29.78
CA MET A 1 11.44 0.89 -28.96
C MET A 1 11.15 0.11 -27.70
N ALA A 2 12.01 -0.82 -27.29
CA ALA A 2 11.82 -1.53 -26.02
C ALA A 2 11.88 -0.55 -24.85
N VAL A 3 10.96 -0.68 -23.89
CA VAL A 3 10.94 0.14 -22.68
C VAL A 3 12.16 -0.22 -21.84
N THR A 4 13.08 0.73 -21.65
CA THR A 4 14.36 0.47 -20.95
C THR A 4 14.32 0.84 -19.46
N ARG A 5 13.31 1.62 -19.03
CA ARG A 5 13.17 2.11 -17.65
C ARG A 5 11.73 1.97 -17.12
N PRO A 6 11.55 1.68 -15.81
CA PRO A 6 10.23 1.72 -15.18
C PRO A 6 9.57 3.09 -15.32
N LEU A 7 8.24 3.11 -15.35
CA LEU A 7 7.48 4.36 -15.30
C LEU A 7 7.77 5.08 -13.98
N SER A 8 8.22 6.32 -14.08
CA SER A 8 8.51 7.18 -12.92
C SER A 8 7.31 8.05 -12.53
N VAL A 9 7.31 8.57 -11.30
CA VAL A 9 6.28 9.51 -10.83
C VAL A 9 6.18 10.76 -11.72
N PHE A 10 7.30 11.23 -12.29
CA PHE A 10 7.33 12.38 -13.20
C PHE A 10 6.64 12.09 -14.53
N GLU A 11 6.86 10.91 -15.10
CA GLU A 11 6.17 10.48 -16.32
C GLU A 11 4.68 10.25 -16.07
N THR A 12 4.34 9.64 -14.93
CA THR A 12 2.95 9.49 -14.48
C THR A 12 2.26 10.85 -14.38
N TYR A 13 2.91 11.85 -13.79
CA TYR A 13 2.38 13.22 -13.75
C TYR A 13 2.16 13.80 -15.15
N GLN A 14 3.16 13.70 -16.05
CA GLN A 14 3.03 14.19 -17.42
C GLN A 14 1.88 13.52 -18.18
N ARG A 15 1.64 12.22 -17.94
CA ARG A 15 0.48 11.51 -18.49
C ARG A 15 -0.82 11.97 -17.85
N SER A 16 -0.84 12.23 -16.54
CA SER A 16 -2.07 12.64 -15.84
C SER A 16 -2.63 13.95 -16.36
N ILE A 17 -1.79 14.92 -16.74
CA ILE A 17 -2.25 16.21 -17.28
C ILE A 17 -2.64 16.15 -18.78
N LYS A 18 -2.19 15.12 -19.51
CA LYS A 18 -2.44 14.93 -20.97
C LYS A 18 -3.46 13.83 -21.29
N GLY A 19 -3.72 12.92 -20.34
CA GLY A 19 -4.58 11.75 -20.51
C GLY A 19 -6.02 12.11 -20.82
N SER A 20 -6.82 11.14 -21.27
CA SER A 20 -8.22 11.39 -21.63
C SER A 20 -9.01 11.86 -20.41
N LYS A 21 -9.82 12.92 -20.56
CA LYS A 21 -10.76 13.35 -19.52
C LYS A 21 -11.81 12.28 -19.31
N LEU A 22 -12.19 12.07 -18.06
CA LEU A 22 -13.26 11.17 -17.69
C LEU A 22 -13.90 11.63 -16.38
N ASP A 23 -15.22 11.59 -16.33
CA ASP A 23 -15.95 11.83 -15.09
C ASP A 23 -15.73 10.70 -14.09
N GLU A 24 -15.63 11.03 -12.80
CA GLU A 24 -15.37 10.04 -11.75
C GLU A 24 -16.51 9.03 -11.62
N LYS A 25 -17.78 9.45 -11.76
CA LYS A 25 -18.91 8.52 -11.73
C LYS A 25 -18.89 7.61 -12.95
N GLU A 26 -18.44 8.11 -14.10
CA GLU A 26 -18.27 7.27 -15.28
C GLU A 26 -17.17 6.23 -15.07
N TRP A 27 -16.05 6.60 -14.46
CA TRP A 27 -14.99 5.68 -14.09
C TRP A 27 -15.49 4.58 -13.14
N ASP A 28 -16.12 4.98 -12.03
CA ASP A 28 -16.52 4.08 -10.95
C ASP A 28 -17.69 3.18 -11.32
N TYR A 29 -18.72 3.72 -11.98
CA TYR A 29 -19.96 3.00 -12.22
C TYR A 29 -20.03 2.35 -13.61
N LYS A 30 -19.16 2.73 -14.55
CA LYS A 30 -19.14 2.13 -15.89
C LYS A 30 -17.82 1.47 -16.22
N VAL A 31 -16.73 2.24 -16.28
CA VAL A 31 -15.45 1.74 -16.80
C VAL A 31 -14.91 0.57 -15.96
N ILE A 32 -14.82 0.75 -14.64
CA ILE A 32 -14.28 -0.29 -13.75
C ILE A 32 -15.15 -1.56 -13.76
N PRO A 33 -16.49 -1.50 -13.55
CA PRO A 33 -17.32 -2.71 -13.52
C PRO A 33 -17.38 -3.43 -14.88
N GLN A 34 -17.47 -2.70 -15.99
CA GLN A 34 -17.53 -3.30 -17.33
C GLN A 34 -16.23 -4.02 -17.67
N ASN A 35 -15.09 -3.38 -17.39
CA ASN A 35 -13.79 -3.97 -17.66
C ASN A 35 -13.51 -5.17 -16.75
N ALA A 36 -13.85 -5.09 -15.45
CA ALA A 36 -13.73 -6.21 -14.53
C ALA A 36 -14.59 -7.42 -14.96
N THR A 37 -15.84 -7.15 -15.38
CA THR A 37 -16.76 -8.20 -15.89
C THR A 37 -16.19 -8.84 -17.16
N SER A 38 -15.71 -8.02 -18.09
CA SER A 38 -15.08 -8.49 -19.33
C SER A 38 -13.85 -9.37 -19.05
N MET A 39 -13.02 -9.01 -18.06
CA MET A 39 -11.86 -9.81 -17.66
C MET A 39 -12.28 -11.13 -17.01
N LYS A 40 -13.28 -11.11 -16.13
CA LYS A 40 -13.84 -12.33 -15.52
C LYS A 40 -14.34 -13.31 -16.58
N GLU A 41 -15.09 -12.82 -17.57
CA GLU A 41 -15.65 -13.63 -18.65
C GLU A 41 -14.57 -14.14 -19.60
N LYS A 42 -13.70 -13.25 -20.10
CA LYS A 42 -12.59 -13.57 -21.02
C LYS A 42 -11.69 -14.66 -20.45
N TYR A 43 -11.32 -14.54 -19.18
CA TYR A 43 -10.41 -15.48 -18.50
C TYR A 43 -11.14 -16.61 -17.75
N ARG A 44 -12.48 -16.68 -17.86
CA ARG A 44 -13.32 -17.71 -17.23
C ARG A 44 -12.96 -17.91 -15.75
N LEU A 45 -12.91 -16.81 -15.00
CA LEU A 45 -12.50 -16.83 -13.59
C LEU A 45 -13.64 -17.34 -12.70
N HIS A 46 -13.37 -18.42 -11.97
CA HIS A 46 -14.30 -19.02 -11.00
C HIS A 46 -13.53 -19.63 -9.83
N PHE A 47 -13.69 -19.06 -8.64
CA PHE A 47 -12.95 -19.48 -7.43
C PHE A 47 -13.78 -20.42 -6.52
N GLY A 48 -15.07 -20.58 -6.80
CA GLY A 48 -15.97 -21.36 -5.96
C GLY A 48 -16.07 -20.78 -4.55
N LYS A 49 -15.89 -21.62 -3.53
CA LYS A 49 -15.92 -21.25 -2.11
C LYS A 49 -14.54 -21.26 -1.46
N GLU A 50 -13.47 -21.44 -2.24
CA GLU A 50 -12.12 -21.53 -1.71
C GLU A 50 -11.56 -20.13 -1.42
N PHE A 51 -10.94 -19.98 -0.25
CA PHE A 51 -10.22 -18.76 0.11
C PHE A 51 -8.84 -18.67 -0.55
N ILE A 52 -8.17 -19.81 -0.71
CA ILE A 52 -6.80 -19.88 -1.28
C ILE A 52 -6.87 -20.74 -2.56
N PRO A 53 -6.72 -20.14 -3.76
CA PRO A 53 -6.76 -20.92 -5.00
C PRO A 53 -5.54 -21.83 -5.10
N THR A 54 -5.79 -23.13 -5.26
CA THR A 54 -4.71 -24.14 -5.40
C THR A 54 -4.39 -24.43 -6.87
N ASP A 55 -5.38 -24.35 -7.76
CA ASP A 55 -5.22 -24.59 -9.20
C ASP A 55 -4.30 -23.55 -9.88
N ASN A 56 -3.21 -24.02 -10.46
CA ASN A 56 -2.24 -23.19 -11.16
C ASN A 56 -2.82 -22.50 -12.39
N SER A 57 -3.75 -23.16 -13.09
CA SER A 57 -4.34 -22.58 -14.30
C SER A 57 -5.21 -21.36 -13.95
N THR A 58 -5.96 -21.44 -12.86
CA THR A 58 -6.79 -20.33 -12.35
C THR A 58 -5.93 -19.18 -11.84
N LYS A 59 -4.83 -19.47 -11.12
CA LYS A 59 -3.87 -18.44 -10.69
C LYS A 59 -3.24 -17.68 -11.86
N GLU A 60 -2.82 -18.42 -12.90
CA GLU A 60 -2.24 -17.81 -14.12
C GLU A 60 -3.27 -16.94 -14.84
N ARG A 61 -4.49 -17.46 -15.05
CA ARG A 61 -5.58 -16.68 -15.67
C ARG A 61 -5.92 -15.43 -14.88
N LEU A 62 -5.92 -15.51 -13.54
CA LEU A 62 -6.14 -14.35 -12.67
C LEU A 62 -5.02 -13.31 -12.81
N PHE A 63 -3.77 -13.74 -12.85
CA PHE A 63 -2.62 -12.84 -13.07
C PHE A 63 -2.72 -12.11 -14.41
N LEU A 64 -2.98 -12.86 -15.50
CA LEU A 64 -3.13 -12.28 -16.84
C LEU A 64 -4.34 -11.35 -16.94
N ALA A 65 -5.47 -11.71 -16.33
CA ALA A 65 -6.65 -10.86 -16.25
C ALA A 65 -6.37 -9.53 -15.53
N GLY A 66 -5.64 -9.55 -14.41
CA GLY A 66 -5.27 -8.34 -13.69
C GLY A 66 -4.29 -7.45 -14.47
N LEU A 67 -3.30 -8.06 -15.13
CA LEU A 67 -2.35 -7.33 -15.99
C LEU A 67 -3.08 -6.65 -17.15
N GLU A 68 -3.92 -7.39 -17.87
CA GLU A 68 -4.70 -6.86 -18.98
C GLU A 68 -5.69 -5.79 -18.50
N MET A 69 -6.32 -5.99 -17.34
CA MET A 69 -7.21 -4.99 -16.75
C MET A 69 -6.50 -3.66 -16.54
N LEU A 70 -5.28 -3.67 -15.97
CA LEU A 70 -4.50 -2.46 -15.74
C LEU A 70 -4.14 -1.76 -17.06
N VAL A 71 -3.71 -2.51 -18.08
CA VAL A 71 -3.35 -1.95 -19.39
C VAL A 71 -4.58 -1.37 -20.11
N MET A 72 -5.67 -2.12 -20.13
CA MET A 72 -6.92 -1.72 -20.78
C MET A 72 -7.57 -0.53 -20.07
N THR A 73 -7.58 -0.53 -18.73
CA THR A 73 -8.33 0.43 -17.91
C THR A 73 -7.49 1.67 -17.62
N GLY A 74 -6.23 1.50 -17.21
CA GLY A 74 -5.37 2.56 -16.72
C GLY A 74 -5.64 2.93 -15.26
N ILE A 75 -5.21 4.12 -14.87
CA ILE A 75 -5.32 4.66 -13.50
C ILE A 75 -6.01 6.01 -13.59
N TYR A 76 -7.07 6.22 -12.81
CA TYR A 76 -7.75 7.51 -12.73
C TYR A 76 -7.02 8.46 -11.78
N ASN A 77 -6.81 9.69 -12.23
CA ASN A 77 -6.32 10.78 -11.40
C ASN A 77 -7.49 11.72 -11.10
N ALA A 78 -7.93 11.74 -9.84
CA ALA A 78 -9.07 12.52 -9.38
C ALA A 78 -8.83 14.04 -9.46
N ASP A 79 -7.61 14.51 -9.20
CA ASP A 79 -7.30 15.95 -9.25
C ASP A 79 -7.43 16.54 -10.67
N THR A 80 -7.07 15.75 -11.68
CA THR A 80 -7.07 16.16 -13.09
C THR A 80 -8.29 15.65 -13.87
N HIS A 81 -9.11 14.80 -13.24
CA HIS A 81 -10.21 14.05 -13.84
C HIS A 81 -9.82 13.38 -15.17
N ARG A 82 -8.68 12.68 -15.16
CA ARG A 82 -8.08 12.08 -16.37
C ARG A 82 -7.54 10.68 -16.11
N VAL A 83 -7.48 9.89 -17.17
CA VAL A 83 -6.97 8.52 -17.14
C VAL A 83 -5.52 8.46 -17.60
N VAL A 84 -4.64 7.94 -16.75
CA VAL A 84 -3.26 7.57 -17.06
C VAL A 84 -3.24 6.17 -17.66
N LYS A 85 -2.79 6.04 -18.91
CA LYS A 85 -2.59 4.74 -19.56
C LYS A 85 -1.16 4.23 -19.37
N VAL A 86 -1.04 2.91 -19.28
CA VAL A 86 0.22 2.17 -19.25
C VAL A 86 0.17 1.06 -20.30
N THR A 87 1.33 0.65 -20.77
CA THR A 87 1.48 -0.47 -21.72
C THR A 87 1.81 -1.77 -20.99
N GLU A 88 1.58 -2.92 -21.63
CA GLU A 88 1.96 -4.22 -21.08
C GLU A 88 3.48 -4.31 -20.86
N GLU A 89 4.27 -3.78 -21.79
CA GLU A 89 5.72 -3.74 -21.71
C GLU A 89 6.19 -2.97 -20.47
N GLU A 90 5.59 -1.81 -20.19
CA GLU A 90 5.89 -1.02 -18.99
C GLU A 90 5.59 -1.79 -17.70
N VAL A 91 4.43 -2.44 -17.63
CA VAL A 91 4.04 -3.24 -16.46
C VAL A 91 5.02 -4.40 -16.26
N ARG A 92 5.35 -5.13 -17.32
CA ARG A 92 6.28 -6.27 -17.25
C ARG A 92 7.70 -5.84 -16.87
N GLU A 93 8.19 -4.71 -17.38
CA GLU A 93 9.49 -4.17 -16.98
C GLU A 93 9.53 -3.74 -15.51
N CYS A 94 8.42 -3.15 -15.00
CA CYS A 94 8.29 -2.85 -13.57
C CYS A 94 8.32 -4.12 -12.71
N LEU A 95 7.60 -5.18 -13.11
CA LEU A 95 7.59 -6.46 -12.38
C LEU A 95 8.99 -7.11 -12.30
N LYS A 96 9.80 -7.02 -13.36
CA LYS A 96 11.18 -7.54 -13.36
C LYS A 96 12.09 -6.82 -12.36
N LYS A 97 11.84 -5.52 -12.13
CA LYS A 97 12.65 -4.64 -11.28
C LYS A 97 12.09 -4.48 -9.86
N ALA A 98 10.99 -5.17 -9.54
CA ALA A 98 10.40 -5.12 -8.20
C ALA A 98 11.41 -5.61 -7.14
N PRO A 99 11.54 -4.90 -6.00
CA PRO A 99 12.39 -5.34 -4.89
C PRO A 99 12.00 -6.73 -4.39
N ARG A 100 13.00 -7.58 -4.09
CA ARG A 100 12.77 -8.96 -3.61
C ARG A 100 12.77 -9.09 -2.09
N SER A 101 13.39 -8.13 -1.41
CA SER A 101 13.50 -8.07 0.04
C SER A 101 13.78 -6.64 0.51
N LEU A 102 13.43 -6.36 1.75
CA LEU A 102 13.69 -5.10 2.45
C LEU A 102 14.02 -5.41 3.92
N ILE A 103 14.96 -4.68 4.51
CA ILE A 103 15.15 -4.67 5.97
C ILE A 103 14.37 -3.48 6.54
N MET A 104 13.46 -3.75 7.46
CA MET A 104 12.66 -2.72 8.12
C MET A 104 13.16 -2.50 9.55
N GLY A 105 13.46 -1.27 9.92
CA GLY A 105 14.11 -0.96 11.19
C GLY A 105 15.64 -1.11 11.14
N SER A 106 16.26 -1.24 12.30
CA SER A 106 17.73 -1.24 12.43
C SER A 106 18.21 -1.99 13.68
N GLY A 107 19.48 -2.38 13.67
CA GLY A 107 20.13 -3.06 14.79
C GLY A 107 19.45 -4.39 15.14
N LYS A 108 19.38 -4.68 16.45
CA LYS A 108 18.74 -5.91 16.98
C LYS A 108 17.23 -5.99 16.73
N ASP A 109 16.59 -4.87 16.39
CA ASP A 109 15.14 -4.75 16.21
C ASP A 109 14.72 -4.79 14.74
N ALA A 110 15.67 -5.01 13.82
CA ALA A 110 15.40 -5.05 12.38
C ALA A 110 14.64 -6.31 11.96
N ALA A 111 13.66 -6.15 11.07
CA ALA A 111 12.86 -7.22 10.50
C ALA A 111 13.21 -7.45 9.01
N ASP A 112 13.50 -8.70 8.64
CA ASP A 112 13.71 -9.11 7.25
C ASP A 112 12.37 -9.38 6.54
N PHE A 113 11.96 -8.42 5.71
CA PHE A 113 10.78 -8.54 4.86
C PHE A 113 11.17 -9.09 3.50
N SER A 114 10.94 -10.39 3.32
CA SER A 114 11.23 -11.12 2.09
C SER A 114 10.00 -11.87 1.57
N ALA A 115 10.01 -12.21 0.29
CA ALA A 115 8.93 -12.97 -0.34
C ALA A 115 8.61 -14.29 0.40
N ARG A 116 7.32 -14.62 0.50
CA ARG A 116 6.80 -15.90 1.02
C ARG A 116 6.06 -16.63 -0.10
N LYS A 117 6.21 -17.95 -0.17
CA LYS A 117 5.38 -18.82 -1.00
C LYS A 117 4.06 -19.15 -0.25
N GLY A 118 3.05 -19.62 -0.97
CA GLY A 118 1.71 -19.90 -0.42
C GLY A 118 1.68 -20.84 0.80
N ASN A 119 2.62 -21.78 0.88
CA ASN A 119 2.79 -22.74 2.00
C ASN A 119 4.08 -22.52 2.78
N SER A 120 4.58 -21.28 2.83
CA SER A 120 5.86 -20.97 3.50
C SER A 120 5.81 -21.25 5.01
N LYS A 121 6.81 -21.97 5.52
CA LYS A 121 7.04 -22.16 6.96
C LYS A 121 7.57 -20.89 7.65
N LYS A 122 8.10 -19.91 6.90
CA LYS A 122 8.51 -18.60 7.44
C LYS A 122 7.26 -17.83 7.87
N LYS A 123 7.19 -17.37 9.12
CA LYS A 123 6.13 -16.47 9.60
C LYS A 123 6.12 -15.18 8.77
N PRO A 124 4.96 -14.55 8.52
CA PRO A 124 4.93 -13.20 7.96
C PRO A 124 5.59 -12.21 8.93
N VAL A 125 6.01 -11.06 8.40
CA VAL A 125 6.32 -9.91 9.25
C VAL A 125 5.01 -9.41 9.86
N ILE A 126 5.00 -9.25 11.18
CA ILE A 126 3.85 -8.76 11.93
C ILE A 126 4.03 -7.26 12.17
N GLN A 127 3.33 -6.45 11.39
CA GLN A 127 3.24 -5.01 11.63
C GLN A 127 2.04 -4.73 12.53
N GLY A 128 2.29 -4.31 13.77
CA GLY A 128 1.28 -4.11 14.80
C GLY A 128 1.07 -2.64 15.16
N GLY A 129 -0.17 -2.25 15.42
CA GLY A 129 -0.48 -0.89 15.85
C GLY A 129 -1.92 -0.49 15.54
N PRO A 130 -2.28 0.78 15.81
CA PRO A 130 -3.65 1.26 15.61
C PRO A 130 -4.11 1.29 14.15
N THR A 131 -3.19 1.11 13.18
CA THR A 131 -3.52 0.92 11.75
C THR A 131 -4.36 2.07 11.18
N GLY A 132 -3.88 3.30 11.37
CA GLY A 132 -4.54 4.52 10.90
C GLY A 132 -5.81 4.90 11.68
N ALA A 133 -6.18 4.16 12.72
CA ALA A 133 -7.29 4.55 13.58
C ALA A 133 -6.98 5.87 14.32
N PRO A 134 -7.99 6.72 14.56
CA PRO A 134 -7.83 7.91 15.38
C PRO A 134 -7.45 7.54 16.82
N VAL A 135 -6.48 8.26 17.37
CA VAL A 135 -5.98 8.05 18.75
C VAL A 135 -5.93 9.39 19.48
N SER A 136 -6.45 9.41 20.71
CA SER A 136 -6.33 10.58 21.59
C SER A 136 -4.87 10.88 21.89
N GLU A 137 -4.53 12.17 21.91
CA GLU A 137 -3.16 12.66 22.05
C GLU A 137 -2.44 12.09 23.28
N GLU A 138 -3.12 12.07 24.43
CA GLU A 138 -2.60 11.56 25.70
C GLU A 138 -2.36 10.04 25.70
N MET A 139 -3.10 9.31 24.89
CA MET A 139 -3.01 7.85 24.77
C MET A 139 -2.04 7.40 23.70
N PHE A 140 -1.51 8.31 22.89
CA PHE A 140 -0.73 7.94 21.70
C PHE A 140 0.51 7.10 22.04
N ILE A 141 1.35 7.56 22.97
CA ILE A 141 2.56 6.84 23.38
C ILE A 141 2.20 5.52 24.09
N PRO A 142 1.35 5.50 25.13
CA PRO A 142 0.96 4.25 25.80
C PRO A 142 0.37 3.20 24.86
N LEU A 143 -0.48 3.61 23.91
CA LEU A 143 -1.10 2.70 22.96
C LEU A 143 -0.05 2.08 22.04
N ILE A 144 0.83 2.88 21.42
CA ILE A 144 1.89 2.35 20.57
C ILE A 144 2.84 1.44 21.36
N GLN A 145 3.18 1.82 22.59
CA GLN A 145 4.04 1.01 23.46
C GLN A 145 3.43 -0.37 23.72
N SER A 146 2.11 -0.46 23.86
CA SER A 146 1.41 -1.73 24.05
C SER A 146 1.64 -2.73 22.91
N PHE A 147 1.83 -2.25 21.67
CA PHE A 147 2.21 -3.10 20.54
C PHE A 147 3.72 -3.36 20.50
N ALA A 148 4.53 -2.33 20.75
CA ALA A 148 5.98 -2.44 20.67
C ALA A 148 6.57 -3.44 21.67
N GLN A 149 5.98 -3.56 22.86
CA GLN A 149 6.42 -4.50 23.89
C GLN A 149 6.10 -5.97 23.57
N GLU A 150 5.17 -6.23 22.64
CA GLU A 150 4.81 -7.59 22.27
C GLU A 150 5.90 -8.22 21.40
N ALA A 151 6.49 -9.31 21.89
CA ALA A 151 7.60 -9.99 21.22
C ALA A 151 7.24 -10.53 19.82
N MET A 152 5.94 -10.74 19.55
CA MET A 152 5.47 -11.18 18.23
C MET A 152 5.43 -10.06 17.20
N VAL A 153 5.36 -8.79 17.61
CA VAL A 153 5.29 -7.62 16.73
C VAL A 153 6.70 -7.30 16.23
N ASP A 154 6.88 -7.30 14.91
CA ASP A 154 8.18 -7.10 14.26
C ASP A 154 8.37 -5.60 13.89
N THR A 155 7.32 -4.92 13.43
CA THR A 155 7.31 -3.48 13.12
C THR A 155 6.02 -2.80 13.61
N ILE A 156 6.02 -1.47 13.67
CA ILE A 156 4.85 -0.69 14.07
C ILE A 156 4.11 -0.16 12.84
N VAL A 157 2.79 -0.08 12.92
CA VAL A 157 1.97 0.80 12.06
C VAL A 157 1.32 1.86 12.94
N SER A 158 1.39 3.11 12.51
CA SER A 158 0.89 4.25 13.28
C SER A 158 -0.64 4.26 13.40
N GLY A 159 -1.14 5.01 14.39
CA GLY A 159 -2.49 5.56 14.37
C GLY A 159 -2.52 6.94 13.72
N VAL A 160 -3.55 7.73 14.00
CA VAL A 160 -3.61 9.14 13.60
C VAL A 160 -3.84 10.00 14.83
N MET A 161 -2.93 10.94 15.10
CA MET A 161 -3.15 11.98 16.10
C MET A 161 -4.26 12.93 15.64
N GLN A 162 -5.41 12.92 16.32
CA GLN A 162 -6.53 13.82 16.00
C GLN A 162 -6.31 15.25 16.52
N THR A 163 -5.53 15.38 17.60
CA THR A 163 -5.16 16.65 18.19
C THR A 163 -3.65 16.69 18.47
N ILE A 164 -3.11 17.91 18.51
CA ILE A 164 -1.77 18.20 19.03
C ILE A 164 -1.80 19.53 19.78
N ASP A 165 -1.32 19.54 21.01
CA ASP A 165 -1.49 20.63 21.98
C ASP A 165 -2.96 21.04 22.16
N GLY A 166 -3.87 20.04 22.13
CA GLY A 166 -5.31 20.26 22.24
C GLY A 166 -5.97 20.90 21.01
N MET A 167 -5.22 21.13 19.93
CA MET A 167 -5.74 21.70 18.68
C MET A 167 -6.02 20.60 17.66
N THR A 168 -7.19 20.65 17.03
CA THR A 168 -7.57 19.71 15.96
C THR A 168 -6.60 19.78 14.78
N VAL A 169 -6.13 18.62 14.34
CA VAL A 169 -5.25 18.50 13.17
C VAL A 169 -6.10 18.59 11.90
N GLN A 170 -5.99 19.70 11.19
CA GLN A 170 -6.67 19.94 9.91
C GLN A 170 -5.69 19.89 8.74
N THR A 171 -6.11 19.28 7.63
CA THR A 171 -5.31 19.19 6.40
C THR A 171 -4.99 20.56 5.83
N ASN A 172 -3.83 20.70 5.19
CA ASN A 172 -3.33 21.95 4.61
C ASN A 172 -3.17 23.09 5.65
N THR A 173 -2.85 22.74 6.90
CA THR A 173 -2.54 23.72 7.95
C THR A 173 -1.19 23.41 8.62
N PRO A 174 -0.56 24.38 9.31
CA PRO A 174 0.66 24.10 10.09
C PRO A 174 0.49 23.00 11.16
N TRP A 175 -0.75 22.74 11.61
CA TRP A 175 -1.05 21.68 12.58
C TRP A 175 -0.82 20.28 12.00
N GLU A 176 -1.08 20.06 10.71
CA GLU A 176 -0.79 18.79 10.02
C GLU A 176 0.71 18.47 10.01
N ILE A 177 1.55 19.47 9.72
CA ILE A 177 3.02 19.32 9.73
C ILE A 177 3.50 18.99 11.15
N LYS A 178 2.99 19.73 12.15
CA LYS A 178 3.35 19.53 13.55
C LYS A 178 2.93 18.13 14.05
N ALA A 179 1.70 17.72 13.77
CA ALA A 179 1.18 16.41 14.13
C ALA A 179 1.98 15.28 13.49
N THR A 180 2.31 15.38 12.19
CA THR A 180 3.11 14.37 11.49
C THR A 180 4.48 14.17 12.15
N GLN A 181 5.16 15.26 12.54
CA GLN A 181 6.44 15.15 13.24
C GLN A 181 6.29 14.59 14.66
N ALA A 182 5.25 15.04 15.39
CA ALA A 182 4.96 14.57 16.73
C ALA A 182 4.63 13.07 16.76
N GLU A 183 3.85 12.61 15.79
CA GLU A 183 3.48 11.21 15.59
C GLU A 183 4.71 10.32 15.46
N ILE A 184 5.61 10.62 14.53
CA ILE A 184 6.84 9.84 14.32
C ILE A 184 7.70 9.82 15.58
N ARG A 185 7.84 10.97 16.28
CA ARG A 185 8.61 11.06 17.53
C ARG A 185 7.97 10.23 18.64
N ALA A 186 6.65 10.28 18.77
CA ALA A 186 5.91 9.54 19.79
C ALA A 186 6.01 8.02 19.58
N ILE A 187 5.97 7.54 18.34
CA ILE A 187 6.19 6.12 18.03
C ILE A 187 7.62 5.71 18.42
N ARG A 188 8.63 6.50 18.03
CA ARG A 188 10.03 6.23 18.39
C ARG A 188 10.24 6.21 19.90
N GLU A 189 9.61 7.12 20.62
CA GLU A 189 9.62 7.16 22.08
C GLU A 189 8.97 5.91 22.69
N ALA A 190 7.80 5.49 22.20
CA ALA A 190 7.14 4.26 22.63
C ALA A 190 8.01 3.01 22.39
N CYS A 191 8.63 2.89 21.22
CA CYS A 191 9.57 1.81 20.91
C CYS A 191 10.80 1.82 21.84
N ARG A 192 11.33 3.01 22.16
CA ARG A 192 12.44 3.18 23.11
C ARG A 192 12.05 2.74 24.52
N ARG A 193 10.86 3.12 25.00
CA ARG A 193 10.31 2.67 26.29
C ARG A 193 10.12 1.16 26.37
N ALA A 194 9.76 0.53 25.25
CA ALA A 194 9.67 -0.92 25.11
C ALA A 194 11.04 -1.63 24.98
N GLY A 195 12.17 -0.90 25.03
CA GLY A 195 13.52 -1.48 24.90
C GLY A 195 13.90 -1.91 23.48
N ARG A 196 13.13 -1.45 22.48
CA ARG A 196 13.26 -1.81 21.05
C ARG A 196 13.36 -0.55 20.15
N PRO A 197 14.33 0.35 20.39
CA PRO A 197 14.40 1.64 19.72
C PRO A 197 14.57 1.54 18.19
N GLY A 198 15.06 0.41 17.67
CA GLY A 198 15.34 0.20 16.25
C GLY A 198 14.16 -0.33 15.43
N MET A 199 12.96 -0.54 15.99
CA MET A 199 11.83 -1.12 15.24
C MET A 199 11.49 -0.34 13.96
N GLY A 200 11.07 -1.03 12.91
CA GLY A 200 10.48 -0.38 11.73
C GLY A 200 9.16 0.31 12.08
N ILE A 201 8.86 1.42 11.39
CA ILE A 201 7.59 2.15 11.45
C ILE A 201 7.09 2.25 10.00
#